data_AF-A0A7X1L307-F1
#
_entry.id   AF-A0A7X1L307-F1
#
_cell.length_a   1.000
_cell.length_b   1.000
_cell.length_c   1.000
_cell.angle_alpha   90.00
_cell.angle_beta   90.00
_cell.angle_gamma   90.00
#
_symmetry.space_group_name_H-M   'P 1'
#
loop_
_entity.id
_entity.type
_entity.pdbx_description
1 polymer ?
#
loop_
_entity_poly.entity_id
_entity_poly.type
_entity_poly.pdbx_seq_one_letter_code
_entity_poly.pdbx_strand_id
1 'polypeptide(L)'
;MSEFKFKELENYLLTLSKDKAKNKFASVYLIYGEELLYKKAFDILLVAVLSGTSSKALNYEPFEDTDENIYEIVEKLNTFSLMPGEKIIAVCDSKIFYSKSDTESILKKAEEAYADNKIKKAAEYVVSALGLLGLSFEDVCRTDGKLKLNIVNEKKWFDKIVKYCVDNSLIVSAPEGNDKVLQKAVEKGFPKGNHLIITTDRVDKRRGLYKAINKNGIIIDCSVPGGQTRSDKIAQEAFIKE
;
A
#
# COMPACT_ATOMS: atom_id res chain seq x y z
N MET A 1 -2.68 2.97 -22.02
CA MET A 1 -1.95 2.49 -20.83
C MET A 1 -1.94 3.64 -19.85
N SER A 2 -2.37 3.41 -18.62
CA SER A 2 -2.56 4.45 -17.61
C SER A 2 -1.44 4.44 -16.55
N GLU A 3 -0.27 3.91 -16.93
CA GLU A 3 0.90 3.75 -16.08
C GLU A 3 2.02 4.67 -16.57
N PHE A 4 2.66 5.40 -15.66
CA PHE A 4 3.82 6.26 -15.96
C PHE A 4 4.80 6.29 -14.78
N LYS A 5 6.05 6.71 -15.02
CA LYS A 5 7.09 6.79 -13.98
C LYS A 5 6.92 8.04 -13.13
N PHE A 6 7.37 8.00 -11.87
CA PHE A 6 7.31 9.15 -10.94
C PHE A 6 7.75 10.49 -11.55
N LYS A 7 8.84 10.51 -12.35
CA LYS A 7 9.34 11.71 -13.05
C LYS A 7 8.35 12.38 -14.00
N GLU A 8 7.30 11.67 -14.41
CA GLU A 8 6.26 12.15 -15.32
C GLU A 8 5.05 12.71 -14.58
N LEU A 9 5.02 12.61 -13.24
CA LEU A 9 3.89 13.04 -12.40
C LEU A 9 3.59 14.52 -12.55
N GLU A 10 4.60 15.39 -12.49
CA GLU A 10 4.38 16.84 -12.64
C GLU A 10 3.81 17.17 -14.02
N ASN A 11 4.34 16.55 -15.08
CA ASN A 11 3.81 16.74 -16.43
C ASN A 11 2.36 16.26 -16.53
N TYR A 12 2.03 15.11 -15.94
CA TYR A 12 0.66 14.62 -15.85
C TYR A 12 -0.27 15.65 -15.18
N LEU A 13 0.12 16.19 -14.03
CA LEU A 13 -0.66 17.22 -13.31
C LEU A 13 -0.81 18.53 -14.11
N LEU A 14 0.24 18.94 -14.82
CA LEU A 14 0.20 20.09 -15.73
C LEU A 14 -0.79 19.86 -16.89
N THR A 15 -0.88 18.65 -17.43
CA THR A 15 -1.87 18.36 -18.48
C THR A 15 -3.31 18.43 -17.98
N LEU A 16 -3.59 18.00 -16.74
CA LEU A 16 -4.92 18.10 -16.13
C LEU A 16 -5.36 19.56 -15.94
N SER A 17 -4.47 20.41 -15.43
CA SER A 17 -4.79 21.82 -15.15
C SER A 17 -5.06 22.68 -16.39
N LYS A 18 -4.49 22.32 -17.55
CA LYS A 18 -4.67 23.05 -18.81
C LYS A 18 -6.00 22.79 -19.51
N ASP A 19 -6.63 21.64 -19.25
CA ASP A 19 -7.89 21.26 -19.89
C ASP A 19 -9.07 21.40 -18.91
N LYS A 20 -9.68 22.59 -18.86
CA LYS A 20 -10.81 22.88 -17.96
C LYS A 20 -12.04 21.95 -18.17
N ALA A 21 -12.16 21.29 -19.32
CA ALA A 21 -13.22 20.32 -19.59
C ALA A 21 -12.85 18.88 -19.13
N LYS A 22 -11.55 18.58 -18.99
CA LYS A 22 -10.98 17.30 -18.53
C LYS A 22 -10.21 17.36 -17.22
N ASN A 23 -10.32 18.44 -16.44
CA ASN A 23 -9.70 18.57 -15.12
C ASN A 23 -10.39 17.65 -14.09
N LYS A 24 -10.34 16.35 -14.35
CA LYS A 24 -10.92 15.27 -13.57
C LYS A 24 -9.79 14.33 -13.25
N PHE A 25 -9.35 14.39 -12.00
CA PHE A 25 -8.49 13.36 -11.44
C PHE A 25 -9.14 11.99 -11.61
N ALA A 26 -8.33 10.95 -11.76
CA ALA A 26 -8.82 9.58 -11.84
C ALA A 26 -9.48 9.19 -10.51
N SER A 27 -10.51 8.34 -10.55
CA SER A 27 -11.15 7.86 -9.31
C SER A 27 -10.25 6.92 -8.51
N VAL A 28 -9.19 6.37 -9.13
CA VAL A 28 -8.25 5.44 -8.48
C VAL A 28 -6.82 5.75 -8.91
N TYR A 29 -5.93 5.82 -7.92
CA TYR A 29 -4.49 5.91 -8.09
C TYR A 29 -3.80 4.78 -7.34
N LEU A 30 -2.87 4.10 -8.00
CA LEU A 30 -1.93 3.18 -7.37
C LEU A 30 -0.52 3.73 -7.52
N ILE A 31 0.16 3.93 -6.40
CA ILE A 31 1.53 4.41 -6.36
C ILE A 31 2.40 3.31 -5.76
N TYR A 32 3.38 2.81 -6.50
CA TYR A 32 4.20 1.70 -6.01
C TYR A 32 5.68 1.87 -6.26
N GLY A 33 6.53 1.31 -5.37
CA GLY A 33 7.98 1.24 -5.56
C GLY A 33 8.76 1.62 -4.31
N GLU A 34 9.79 2.46 -4.47
CA GLU A 34 10.63 2.87 -3.34
C GLU A 34 9.87 3.77 -2.35
N GLU A 35 10.05 3.53 -1.04
CA GLU A 35 9.29 4.18 0.04
C GLU A 35 9.34 5.71 -0.01
N LEU A 36 10.54 6.27 -0.13
CA LEU A 36 10.69 7.72 -0.21
C LEU A 36 10.01 8.31 -1.45
N LEU A 37 10.04 7.59 -2.56
CA LEU A 37 9.49 8.07 -3.84
C LEU A 37 7.98 7.97 -3.88
N TYR A 38 7.38 6.84 -3.47
CA TYR A 38 5.92 6.76 -3.48
C TYR A 38 5.29 7.69 -2.43
N LYS A 39 5.96 7.95 -1.31
CA LYS A 39 5.50 8.94 -0.32
C LYS A 39 5.55 10.36 -0.89
N LYS A 40 6.65 10.74 -1.55
CA LYS A 40 6.76 12.02 -2.28
C LYS A 40 5.68 12.15 -3.36
N ALA A 41 5.46 11.09 -4.16
CA ALA A 41 4.42 11.06 -5.18
C ALA A 41 3.00 11.18 -4.59
N PHE A 42 2.75 10.51 -3.47
CA PHE A 42 1.50 10.59 -2.73
C PHE A 42 1.22 12.03 -2.28
N ASP A 43 2.20 12.68 -1.64
CA ASP A 43 2.04 14.05 -1.14
C ASP A 43 1.76 15.05 -2.27
N ILE A 44 2.52 14.95 -3.38
CA ILE A 44 2.32 15.79 -4.57
C ILE A 44 0.91 15.61 -5.14
N LEU A 45 0.47 14.35 -5.29
CA LEU A 45 -0.87 14.04 -5.81
C LEU A 45 -1.97 14.51 -4.84
N LEU A 46 -1.81 14.27 -3.54
CA LEU A 46 -2.76 14.65 -2.51
C LEU A 46 -2.98 16.17 -2.51
N VAL A 47 -1.90 16.95 -2.57
CA VAL A 47 -1.97 18.42 -2.66
C VAL A 47 -2.70 18.84 -3.94
N ALA A 48 -2.39 18.23 -5.08
CA ALA A 48 -3.01 18.57 -6.36
C ALA A 48 -4.52 18.31 -6.36
N VAL A 49 -4.97 17.13 -5.88
CA VAL A 49 -6.40 16.78 -5.82
C VAL A 49 -7.16 17.72 -4.87
N LEU A 50 -6.55 18.10 -3.74
CA LEU A 50 -7.18 18.98 -2.75
C LEU A 50 -7.07 20.49 -3.05
N SER A 51 -6.41 20.89 -4.14
CA SER A 51 -6.11 22.30 -4.42
C SER A 51 -7.36 23.19 -4.64
N GLY A 52 -8.54 22.60 -4.86
CA GLY A 52 -9.82 23.31 -5.00
C GLY A 52 -10.75 23.20 -3.79
N THR A 53 -10.31 22.57 -2.71
CA THR A 53 -11.18 22.17 -1.59
C THR A 53 -11.03 23.13 -0.41
N SER A 54 -12.17 23.61 0.12
CA SER A 54 -12.22 24.61 1.20
C SER A 54 -11.72 24.08 2.55
N SER A 55 -11.83 22.76 2.79
CA SER A 55 -11.40 22.11 4.03
C SER A 55 -10.68 20.80 3.74
N LYS A 56 -9.35 20.86 3.65
CA LYS A 56 -8.50 19.69 3.35
C LYS A 56 -8.68 18.56 4.38
N ALA A 57 -8.84 18.92 5.66
CA ALA A 57 -8.97 17.95 6.76
C ALA A 57 -10.30 17.16 6.74
N LEU A 58 -11.35 17.70 6.11
CA LEU A 58 -12.64 17.01 6.01
C LEU A 58 -12.77 16.14 4.76
N ASN A 59 -11.82 16.27 3.84
CA ASN A 59 -11.87 15.70 2.50
C ASN A 59 -10.77 14.66 2.27
N TYR A 60 -9.97 14.36 3.29
CA TYR A 60 -8.90 13.37 3.24
C TYR A 60 -8.99 12.45 4.47
N GLU A 61 -8.99 11.14 4.23
CA GLU A 61 -9.05 10.12 5.26
C GLU A 61 -8.01 9.02 4.98
N PRO A 62 -6.95 8.89 5.80
CA PRO A 62 -6.02 7.78 5.72
C PRO A 62 -6.57 6.54 6.42
N PHE A 63 -6.31 5.37 5.84
CA PHE A 63 -6.60 4.06 6.40
C PHE A 63 -5.34 3.21 6.47
N GLU A 64 -5.25 2.44 7.55
CA GLU A 64 -4.32 1.32 7.64
C GLU A 64 -4.83 0.15 6.79
N ASP A 65 -3.93 -0.63 6.22
CA ASP A 65 -4.31 -1.82 5.45
C ASP A 65 -4.61 -3.01 6.38
N THR A 66 -5.84 -3.04 6.87
CA THR A 66 -6.39 -4.14 7.68
C THR A 66 -7.65 -4.71 7.01
N ASP A 67 -7.99 -5.96 7.33
CA ASP A 67 -9.17 -6.63 6.76
C ASP A 67 -10.48 -5.93 7.10
N GLU A 68 -10.58 -5.38 8.32
CA GLU A 68 -11.75 -4.60 8.77
C GLU A 68 -11.89 -3.30 7.96
N ASN A 69 -10.77 -2.66 7.60
CA ASN A 69 -10.77 -1.38 6.92
C ASN A 69 -11.20 -1.48 5.45
N ILE A 70 -10.96 -2.59 4.75
CA ILE A 70 -11.24 -2.67 3.30
C ILE A 70 -12.73 -2.57 2.97
N TYR A 71 -13.59 -3.20 3.77
CA TYR A 71 -15.05 -3.08 3.57
C TYR A 71 -15.53 -1.66 3.88
N GLU A 72 -15.03 -1.06 4.98
CA GLU A 72 -15.34 0.31 5.35
C GLU A 72 -14.88 1.32 4.28
N ILE A 73 -13.67 1.14 3.74
CA ILE A 73 -13.13 1.93 2.62
C ILE A 73 -14.09 1.87 1.43
N VAL A 74 -14.54 0.68 1.05
CA VAL A 74 -15.46 0.51 -0.08
C VAL A 74 -16.81 1.19 0.19
N GLU A 75 -17.38 1.06 1.38
CA GLU A 75 -18.62 1.73 1.76
C GLU A 75 -18.48 3.26 1.71
N LYS A 76 -17.41 3.79 2.32
CA LYS A 76 -17.13 5.22 2.33
C LYS A 76 -16.85 5.77 0.94
N LEU A 77 -16.16 5.03 0.06
CA LEU A 77 -15.94 5.40 -1.33
C LEU A 77 -17.23 5.42 -2.16
N ASN A 78 -18.20 4.57 -1.85
CA ASN A 78 -19.50 4.55 -2.55
C ASN A 78 -20.50 5.59 -2.03
N THR A 79 -20.24 6.18 -0.87
CA THR A 79 -21.12 7.20 -0.26
C THR A 79 -20.79 8.58 -0.82
N PHE A 80 -21.82 9.34 -1.18
CA PHE A 80 -21.64 10.73 -1.62
C PHE A 80 -21.01 11.58 -0.51
N SER A 81 -20.01 12.38 -0.87
CA SER A 81 -19.46 13.37 0.05
C SER A 81 -20.52 14.40 0.40
N LEU A 82 -20.77 14.59 1.70
CA LEU A 82 -21.60 15.69 2.21
C LEU A 82 -20.86 17.03 2.14
N MET A 83 -19.54 16.99 1.98
CA MET A 83 -18.68 18.16 1.87
C MET A 83 -18.44 18.51 0.40
N PRO A 84 -18.48 19.81 0.03
CA PRO A 84 -18.12 20.23 -1.32
C PRO A 84 -16.64 19.93 -1.61
N GLY A 85 -16.34 19.54 -2.85
CA GLY A 85 -14.97 19.25 -3.31
C GLY A 85 -14.68 17.76 -3.46
N GLU A 86 -13.40 17.44 -3.63
CA GLU A 86 -12.92 16.07 -3.84
C GLU A 86 -12.76 15.35 -2.49
N LYS A 87 -13.28 14.13 -2.37
CA LYS A 87 -13.09 13.22 -1.22
C LYS A 87 -12.00 12.22 -1.55
N ILE A 88 -11.02 12.08 -0.67
CA ILE A 88 -9.87 11.19 -0.83
C ILE A 88 -9.85 10.20 0.32
N ILE A 89 -9.82 8.92 -0.03
CA ILE A 89 -9.53 7.84 0.89
C ILE A 89 -8.19 7.23 0.46
N ALA A 90 -7.23 7.21 1.39
CA ALA A 90 -5.90 6.68 1.12
C ALA A 90 -5.66 5.39 1.92
N VAL A 91 -5.20 4.33 1.26
CA VAL A 91 -4.67 3.13 1.90
C VAL A 91 -3.16 3.20 1.82
N CYS A 92 -2.54 3.62 2.92
CA CYS A 92 -1.11 3.89 2.96
C CYS A 92 -0.32 2.63 3.32
N ASP A 93 0.83 2.45 2.67
CA ASP A 93 1.79 1.37 2.93
C ASP A 93 1.13 -0.02 2.86
N SER A 94 0.22 -0.19 1.89
CA SER A 94 -0.63 -1.36 1.72
C SER A 94 0.15 -2.61 1.38
N LYS A 95 -0.24 -3.72 2.02
CA LYS A 95 0.18 -5.09 1.77
C LYS A 95 -0.81 -5.86 0.89
N ILE A 96 -1.85 -5.23 0.35
CA ILE A 96 -2.88 -5.88 -0.48
C ILE A 96 -2.33 -6.66 -1.69
N PHE A 97 -1.14 -6.27 -2.18
CA PHE A 97 -0.45 -6.93 -3.28
C PHE A 97 0.47 -8.10 -2.89
N TYR A 98 0.68 -8.34 -1.59
CA TYR A 98 1.51 -9.43 -1.09
C TYR A 98 0.84 -10.79 -1.26
N SER A 99 1.67 -11.82 -1.35
CA SER A 99 1.28 -13.21 -1.56
C SER A 99 2.07 -14.16 -0.65
N LYS A 100 1.70 -15.45 -0.63
CA LYS A 100 2.45 -16.49 0.09
C LYS A 100 3.93 -16.55 -0.28
N SER A 101 4.30 -16.21 -1.52
CA SER A 101 5.71 -16.19 -1.93
C SER A 101 6.51 -15.02 -1.35
N ASP A 102 5.83 -13.97 -0.86
CA ASP A 102 6.49 -12.80 -0.27
C ASP A 102 6.85 -13.00 1.20
N THR A 103 6.33 -14.06 1.85
CA THR A 103 6.48 -14.30 3.28
C THR A 103 7.93 -14.29 3.73
N GLU A 104 8.86 -14.83 2.94
CA GLU A 104 10.29 -14.82 3.26
C GLU A 104 10.85 -13.39 3.37
N SER A 105 10.54 -12.55 2.38
CA SER A 105 10.98 -11.15 2.38
C SER A 105 10.33 -10.33 3.50
N ILE A 106 9.08 -10.64 3.86
CA ILE A 106 8.38 -9.99 4.98
C ILE A 106 9.04 -10.34 6.31
N LEU A 107 9.36 -11.61 6.53
CA LEU A 107 10.00 -12.05 7.77
C LEU A 107 11.39 -11.46 7.93
N LYS A 108 12.13 -11.28 6.84
CA LYS A 108 13.41 -10.56 6.86
C LYS A 108 13.23 -9.09 7.30
N LYS A 109 12.22 -8.38 6.78
CA LYS A 109 11.90 -7.01 7.25
C LYS A 109 11.47 -6.99 8.72
N ALA A 110 10.81 -8.03 9.20
CA ALA A 110 10.44 -8.16 10.61
C ALA A 110 11.69 -8.28 11.49
N GLU A 111 12.66 -9.10 11.08
CA GLU A 111 13.93 -9.28 11.76
C GLU A 111 14.74 -7.97 11.80
N GLU A 112 14.86 -7.28 10.66
CA GLU A 112 15.51 -5.97 10.56
C GLU A 112 14.84 -4.93 11.48
N ALA A 113 13.50 -4.86 11.48
CA ALA A 113 12.76 -3.97 12.37
C ALA A 113 12.96 -4.33 13.85
N TYR A 114 13.04 -5.61 14.19
CA TYR A 114 13.34 -6.05 15.56
C TYR A 114 14.76 -5.66 15.99
N ALA A 115 15.75 -5.85 15.11
CA ALA A 115 17.14 -5.45 15.36
C ALA A 115 17.26 -3.93 15.62
N ASP A 116 16.43 -3.13 14.95
CA ASP A 116 16.28 -1.69 15.16
C ASP A 116 15.46 -1.31 16.41
N ASN A 117 15.05 -2.26 17.26
CA ASN A 117 14.16 -2.08 18.41
C ASN A 117 12.74 -1.56 18.06
N LYS A 118 12.30 -1.70 16.80
CA LYS A 118 10.96 -1.30 16.33
C LYS A 118 9.95 -2.43 16.51
N ILE A 119 9.66 -2.80 17.76
CA ILE A 119 8.85 -3.98 18.12
C ILE A 119 7.47 -4.00 17.47
N LYS A 120 6.72 -2.89 17.51
CA LYS A 120 5.39 -2.81 16.88
C LYS A 120 5.45 -3.10 15.38
N LYS A 121 6.42 -2.51 14.67
CA LYS A 121 6.62 -2.71 13.23
C LYS A 121 7.02 -4.15 12.91
N ALA A 122 7.87 -4.76 13.73
CA ALA A 122 8.22 -6.17 13.59
C ALA A 122 6.98 -7.08 13.78
N ALA A 123 6.13 -6.78 14.77
CA ALA A 123 4.87 -7.50 15.00
C ALA A 123 3.91 -7.41 13.80
N GLU A 124 3.75 -6.21 13.21
CA GLU A 124 2.93 -6.01 12.00
C GLU A 124 3.42 -6.84 10.79
N TYR A 125 4.73 -7.04 10.65
CA TYR A 125 5.27 -7.91 9.62
C TYR A 125 5.04 -9.39 9.94
N VAL A 126 5.22 -9.82 11.19
CA VAL A 126 4.95 -11.21 11.60
C VAL A 126 3.48 -11.58 11.43
N VAL A 127 2.55 -10.72 11.89
CA VAL A 127 1.10 -10.90 11.69
C VAL A 127 0.77 -11.08 10.21
N SER A 128 1.32 -10.22 9.36
CA SER A 128 1.10 -10.29 7.91
C SER A 128 1.65 -11.57 7.29
N ALA A 129 2.85 -11.99 7.67
CA ALA A 129 3.46 -13.24 7.21
C ALA A 129 2.63 -14.47 7.60
N LEU A 130 2.14 -14.52 8.85
CA LEU A 130 1.28 -15.60 9.33
C LEU A 130 -0.07 -15.62 8.61
N GLY A 131 -0.69 -14.45 8.41
CA GLY A 131 -1.94 -14.31 7.67
C GLY A 131 -1.82 -14.84 6.24
N LEU A 132 -0.73 -14.47 5.54
CA LEU A 132 -0.45 -14.99 4.20
C LEU A 132 -0.29 -16.51 4.19
N LEU A 133 0.34 -17.09 5.20
CA LEU A 133 0.52 -18.54 5.32
C LEU A 133 -0.75 -19.28 5.80
N GLY A 134 -1.77 -18.56 6.26
CA GLY A 134 -2.97 -19.15 6.87
C GLY A 134 -2.71 -19.77 8.23
N LEU A 135 -1.79 -19.19 9.01
CA LEU A 135 -1.38 -19.68 10.33
C LEU A 135 -1.85 -18.71 11.43
N SER A 136 -2.27 -19.25 12.56
CA SER A 136 -2.53 -18.50 13.79
C SER A 136 -1.30 -18.45 14.70
N PHE A 137 -1.33 -17.62 15.74
CA PHE A 137 -0.32 -17.66 16.81
C PHE A 137 -0.32 -19.01 17.55
N GLU A 138 -1.48 -19.67 17.66
CA GLU A 138 -1.55 -20.99 18.28
C GLU A 138 -0.83 -22.05 17.46
N ASP A 139 -0.97 -22.01 16.13
CA ASP A 139 -0.28 -22.94 15.23
C ASP A 139 1.25 -22.80 15.39
N VAL A 140 1.71 -21.56 15.51
CA VAL A 140 3.12 -21.22 15.77
C VAL A 140 3.61 -21.82 17.09
N CYS A 141 2.86 -21.60 18.18
CA CYS A 141 3.22 -22.08 19.52
C CYS A 141 3.10 -23.60 19.69
N ARG A 142 2.18 -24.26 18.97
CA ARG A 142 1.91 -25.70 19.11
C ARG A 142 2.91 -26.59 18.40
N THR A 143 3.52 -26.13 17.32
CA THR A 143 4.63 -26.90 16.75
C THR A 143 5.85 -26.79 17.65
N ASP A 144 6.37 -27.94 18.06
CA ASP A 144 7.66 -28.19 18.69
C ASP A 144 8.84 -27.83 17.76
N GLY A 145 8.80 -26.62 17.19
CA GLY A 145 9.80 -26.06 16.31
C GLY A 145 9.78 -26.57 14.86
N LYS A 146 8.77 -27.36 14.46
CA LYS A 146 8.61 -27.94 13.11
C LYS A 146 7.59 -27.22 12.23
N LEU A 147 7.21 -25.97 12.56
CA LEU A 147 6.58 -25.16 11.52
C LEU A 147 7.56 -25.06 10.36
N LYS A 148 7.11 -25.35 9.14
CA LYS A 148 7.89 -25.21 7.89
C LYS A 148 8.20 -23.74 7.55
N LEU A 149 8.45 -22.91 8.55
CA LEU A 149 9.14 -21.64 8.42
C LEU A 149 10.64 -21.95 8.46
N ASN A 150 11.15 -22.65 7.44
CA ASN A 150 12.59 -22.83 7.20
C ASN A 150 13.35 -21.50 7.00
N ILE A 151 12.66 -20.37 7.18
CA ILE A 151 13.07 -19.00 6.91
C ILE A 151 13.60 -18.33 8.18
N VAL A 152 13.12 -18.70 9.37
CA VAL A 152 13.52 -18.05 10.62
C VAL A 152 14.73 -18.78 11.21
N ASN A 153 15.93 -18.34 10.81
CA ASN A 153 17.20 -18.92 11.25
C ASN A 153 17.44 -18.78 12.76
N GLU A 154 16.94 -17.71 13.40
CA GLU A 154 17.06 -17.48 14.83
C GLU A 154 15.70 -17.33 15.52
N LYS A 155 15.23 -18.40 16.18
CA LYS A 155 13.89 -18.46 16.78
C LYS A 155 13.67 -17.47 17.93
N LYS A 156 14.72 -17.02 18.62
CA LYS A 156 14.61 -16.21 19.85
C LYS A 156 13.94 -14.86 19.65
N TRP A 157 14.24 -14.16 18.57
CA TRP A 157 13.59 -12.86 18.31
C TRP A 157 12.13 -13.06 17.90
N PHE A 158 11.87 -14.09 17.08
CA PHE A 158 10.54 -14.40 16.59
C PHE A 158 9.61 -14.79 17.74
N ASP A 159 10.07 -15.62 18.67
CA ASP A 159 9.31 -16.00 19.88
C ASP A 159 8.94 -14.77 20.73
N LYS A 160 9.85 -13.79 20.84
CA LYS A 160 9.57 -12.53 21.55
C LYS A 160 8.51 -11.69 20.83
N ILE A 161 8.56 -11.62 19.51
CA ILE A 161 7.55 -10.91 18.72
C ILE A 161 6.20 -11.61 18.80
N VAL A 162 6.14 -12.93 18.67
CA VAL A 162 4.90 -13.71 18.83
C VAL A 162 4.32 -13.50 20.22
N LYS A 163 5.15 -13.56 21.28
CA LYS A 163 4.73 -13.25 22.64
C LYS A 163 4.16 -11.82 22.73
N TYR A 164 4.85 -10.82 22.18
CA TYR A 164 4.34 -9.46 22.13
C TYR A 164 2.98 -9.38 21.43
N CYS A 165 2.80 -10.04 20.28
CA CYS A 165 1.54 -10.06 19.57
C CYS A 165 0.39 -10.63 20.42
N VAL A 166 0.64 -11.76 21.09
CA VAL A 166 -0.34 -12.42 21.96
C VAL A 166 -0.66 -11.54 23.18
N ASP A 167 0.36 -11.02 23.85
CA ASP A 167 0.21 -10.15 25.02
C ASP A 167 -0.57 -8.86 24.68
N ASN A 168 -0.50 -8.39 23.42
CA ASN A 168 -1.23 -7.23 22.91
C ASN A 168 -2.51 -7.59 22.13
N SER A 169 -2.95 -8.85 22.17
CA SER A 169 -4.18 -9.32 21.50
C SER A 169 -4.26 -8.97 20.01
N LEU A 170 -3.12 -8.98 19.31
CA LEU A 170 -3.13 -8.84 17.86
C LEU A 170 -3.84 -10.03 17.23
N ILE A 171 -4.51 -9.79 16.10
CA ILE A 171 -5.27 -10.80 15.38
C ILE A 171 -4.53 -11.12 14.08
N VAL A 172 -4.34 -12.40 13.80
CA VAL A 172 -3.90 -12.85 12.48
C VAL A 172 -5.13 -13.15 11.65
N SER A 173 -5.40 -12.29 10.68
CA SER A 173 -6.45 -12.50 9.71
C SER A 173 -5.83 -12.93 8.38
N ALA A 174 -6.47 -13.88 7.71
CA ALA A 174 -6.05 -14.28 6.38
C ALA A 174 -6.43 -13.15 5.40
N PRO A 175 -5.51 -12.63 4.57
CA PRO A 175 -5.82 -11.58 3.61
C PRO A 175 -6.70 -12.07 2.44
N GLU A 176 -7.35 -13.23 2.59
CA GLU A 176 -8.12 -13.89 1.54
C GLU A 176 -9.39 -13.09 1.22
N GLY A 177 -9.37 -12.42 0.07
CA GLY A 177 -10.55 -11.82 -0.54
C GLY A 177 -10.58 -10.30 -0.55
N ASN A 178 -9.76 -9.61 0.25
CA ASN A 178 -9.70 -8.14 0.27
C ASN A 178 -9.34 -7.56 -1.10
N ASP A 179 -8.38 -8.19 -1.78
CA ASP A 179 -7.99 -7.79 -3.12
C ASP A 179 -9.12 -7.95 -4.14
N LYS A 180 -9.95 -9.00 -4.00
CA LYS A 180 -11.13 -9.22 -4.83
C LYS A 180 -12.25 -8.24 -4.51
N VAL A 181 -12.45 -7.90 -3.24
CA VAL A 181 -13.43 -6.89 -2.80
C VAL A 181 -13.06 -5.54 -3.40
N LEU A 182 -11.80 -5.11 -3.23
CA LEU A 182 -11.31 -3.85 -3.79
C LEU A 182 -11.30 -3.88 -5.32
N GLN A 183 -10.95 -5.01 -5.94
CA GLN A 183 -11.00 -5.18 -7.38
C GLN A 183 -12.41 -4.93 -7.92
N LYS A 184 -13.43 -5.58 -7.33
CA LYS A 184 -14.83 -5.38 -7.73
C LYS A 184 -15.28 -3.93 -7.55
N ALA A 185 -14.84 -3.28 -6.47
CA ALA A 185 -15.15 -1.87 -6.22
C ALA A 185 -14.52 -0.95 -7.27
N VAL A 186 -13.26 -1.17 -7.63
CA VAL A 186 -12.55 -0.44 -8.70
C VAL A 186 -13.21 -0.67 -10.06
N GLU A 187 -13.62 -1.90 -10.37
CA GLU A 187 -14.30 -2.24 -11.63
C GLU A 187 -15.71 -1.63 -11.73
N LYS A 188 -16.43 -1.54 -10.60
CA LYS A 188 -17.72 -0.84 -10.51
C LYS A 188 -17.55 0.67 -10.69
N GLY A 189 -16.42 1.22 -10.25
CA GLY A 189 -16.14 2.65 -10.23
C GLY A 189 -16.72 3.35 -9.00
N PHE A 190 -16.28 4.59 -8.79
CA PHE A 190 -16.68 5.42 -7.65
C PHE A 190 -17.49 6.64 -8.12
N PRO A 191 -18.36 7.20 -7.24
CA PRO A 191 -19.04 8.46 -7.50
C PRO A 191 -18.04 9.56 -7.89
N LYS A 192 -18.51 10.52 -8.71
CA LYS A 192 -17.67 11.63 -9.14
C LYS A 192 -17.15 12.41 -7.93
N GLY A 193 -15.83 12.59 -7.91
CA GLY A 193 -15.11 13.32 -6.88
C GLY A 193 -14.72 12.49 -5.66
N ASN A 194 -15.01 11.19 -5.68
CA ASN A 194 -14.42 10.25 -4.72
C ASN A 194 -13.18 9.60 -5.35
N HIS A 195 -12.07 9.66 -4.63
CA HIS A 195 -10.78 9.16 -5.05
C HIS A 195 -10.23 8.14 -4.06
N LEU A 196 -9.80 7.00 -4.57
CA LEU A 196 -9.00 6.03 -3.85
C LEU A 196 -7.53 6.20 -4.23
N ILE A 197 -6.65 6.37 -3.24
CA ILE A 197 -5.20 6.34 -3.45
C ILE A 197 -4.62 5.17 -2.67
N ILE A 198 -3.88 4.28 -3.33
CA ILE A 198 -3.20 3.15 -2.69
C ILE A 198 -1.70 3.36 -2.83
N THR A 199 -0.96 3.34 -1.73
CA THR A 199 0.51 3.27 -1.78
C THR A 199 0.98 1.89 -1.35
N THR A 200 2.00 1.35 -2.00
CA THR A 200 2.57 0.03 -1.67
C THR A 200 4.03 -0.04 -2.12
N ASP A 201 4.87 -0.84 -1.49
CA ASP A 201 6.27 -0.98 -1.94
C ASP A 201 6.42 -1.86 -3.18
N ARG A 202 5.43 -2.74 -3.46
CA ARG A 202 5.50 -3.70 -4.56
C ARG A 202 4.14 -4.05 -5.13
N VAL A 203 4.13 -4.51 -6.38
CA VAL A 203 2.93 -4.97 -7.06
C VAL A 203 3.22 -6.25 -7.84
N ASP A 204 2.28 -7.20 -7.84
CA ASP A 204 2.25 -8.28 -8.83
C ASP A 204 1.31 -7.88 -9.98
N LYS A 205 1.90 -7.50 -11.12
CA LYS A 205 1.17 -7.05 -12.32
C LYS A 205 0.23 -8.09 -12.92
N ARG A 206 0.36 -9.36 -12.53
CA ARG A 206 -0.50 -10.46 -13.01
C ARG A 206 -1.84 -10.50 -12.27
N ARG A 207 -1.93 -9.89 -11.07
CA ARG A 207 -3.12 -9.93 -10.21
C ARG A 207 -4.29 -9.13 -10.80
N GLY A 208 -5.51 -9.58 -10.47
CA GLY A 208 -6.75 -8.98 -10.95
C GLY A 208 -6.90 -7.52 -10.54
N LEU A 209 -6.63 -7.20 -9.26
CA LEU A 209 -6.66 -5.82 -8.76
C LEU A 209 -5.74 -4.88 -9.54
N TYR A 210 -4.49 -5.27 -9.83
CA TYR A 210 -3.58 -4.43 -10.61
C TYR A 210 -4.13 -4.15 -12.02
N LYS A 211 -4.65 -5.18 -12.69
CA LYS A 211 -5.26 -5.07 -14.02
C LYS A 211 -6.51 -4.17 -13.99
N ALA A 212 -7.33 -4.29 -12.95
CA ALA A 212 -8.51 -3.45 -12.76
C ALA A 212 -8.13 -1.98 -12.55
N ILE A 213 -7.12 -1.69 -11.75
CA ILE A 213 -6.63 -0.32 -11.54
C ILE A 213 -6.02 0.24 -12.83
N ASN A 214 -5.19 -0.53 -13.55
CA ASN A 214 -4.59 -0.08 -14.82
C ASN A 214 -5.66 0.25 -15.88
N LYS A 215 -6.82 -0.43 -15.83
CA LYS A 215 -7.95 -0.19 -16.74
C LYS A 215 -8.78 1.02 -16.33
N ASN A 216 -9.03 1.22 -15.04
CA ASN A 216 -10.03 2.18 -14.52
C ASN A 216 -9.43 3.40 -13.80
N GLY A 217 -8.12 3.43 -13.62
CA GLY A 217 -7.41 4.46 -12.86
C GLY A 217 -6.03 4.77 -13.44
N ILE A 218 -5.14 5.30 -12.60
CA ILE A 218 -3.78 5.69 -12.94
C ILE A 218 -2.79 4.95 -12.05
N ILE A 219 -1.66 4.54 -12.62
CA ILE A 219 -0.57 3.89 -11.90
C ILE A 219 0.69 4.76 -11.99
N ILE A 220 1.27 5.06 -10.84
CA ILE A 220 2.52 5.80 -10.70
C ILE A 220 3.59 4.83 -10.24
N ASP A 221 4.54 4.54 -11.14
CA ASP A 221 5.65 3.65 -10.89
C ASP A 221 6.85 4.43 -10.33
N CYS A 222 7.07 4.27 -9.03
CA CYS A 222 8.15 4.81 -8.23
C CYS A 222 9.29 3.78 -8.01
N SER A 223 9.36 2.70 -8.79
CA SER A 223 10.49 1.76 -8.74
C SER A 223 11.75 2.38 -9.33
N VAL A 224 12.88 2.20 -8.64
CA VAL A 224 14.20 2.57 -9.14
C VAL A 224 14.83 1.33 -9.80
N PRO A 225 15.34 1.43 -11.04
CA PRO A 225 16.09 0.34 -11.64
C PRO A 225 17.33 0.01 -10.80
N GLY A 226 17.41 -1.20 -10.26
CA GLY A 226 18.52 -1.66 -9.41
C GLY A 226 19.80 -2.00 -10.17
N GLY A 227 20.21 -1.18 -11.15
CA GLY A 227 21.43 -1.42 -11.91
C GLY A 227 22.66 -0.78 -11.26
N GLN A 228 23.85 -1.35 -11.50
CA GLN A 228 25.14 -0.79 -11.07
C GLN A 228 25.69 0.25 -12.07
N THR A 229 24.89 0.67 -13.06
CA THR A 229 25.39 1.61 -14.07
C THR A 229 25.53 3.00 -13.48
N ARG A 230 26.45 3.81 -14.02
CA ARG A 230 26.68 5.19 -13.57
C ARG A 230 25.40 6.04 -13.64
N SER A 231 24.50 5.76 -14.58
CA SER A 231 23.18 6.39 -14.70
C SER A 231 22.20 6.00 -13.59
N ASP A 232 22.25 4.76 -13.10
CA ASP A 232 21.36 4.28 -12.02
C ASP A 232 21.79 4.90 -10.68
N LYS A 233 23.10 5.01 -10.44
CA LYS A 233 23.65 5.73 -9.27
C LYS A 233 23.34 7.23 -9.31
N ILE A 234 23.42 7.85 -10.49
CA ILE A 234 23.05 9.27 -10.66
C ILE A 234 21.55 9.48 -10.45
N ALA A 235 20.69 8.57 -10.92
CA ALA A 235 19.26 8.63 -10.64
C ALA A 235 19.01 8.50 -9.13
N GLN A 236 19.64 7.52 -8.47
CA GLN A 236 19.53 7.30 -7.03
C GLN A 236 20.05 8.50 -6.20
N GLU A 237 21.16 9.13 -6.62
CA GLU A 237 21.74 10.33 -5.97
C GLU A 237 20.95 11.61 -6.26
N ALA A 238 20.33 11.75 -7.44
CA ALA A 238 19.46 12.88 -7.78
C ALA A 238 18.16 12.83 -6.98
N PHE A 239 17.60 11.63 -6.73
CA PHE A 239 16.42 11.45 -5.90
C PHE A 239 16.66 11.71 -4.40
N ILE A 240 17.90 11.62 -3.91
CA ILE A 240 18.27 11.90 -2.51
C ILE A 240 18.46 13.41 -2.25
N LYS A 241 18.67 14.23 -3.30
CA LYS A 241 19.00 15.66 -3.16
C LYS A 241 17.83 16.62 -3.41
N GLU A 242 16.64 16.10 -3.67
CA GLU A 242 15.45 16.87 -4.08
C GLU A 242 14.25 16.56 -3.19
#